data_AF-A0A3D1KVP6-F1
#
_entry.id   AF-A0A3D1KVP6-F1
#
_cell.length_a   1.000
_cell.length_b   1.000
_cell.length_c   1.000
_cell.angle_alpha   90.00
_cell.angle_beta   90.00
_cell.angle_gamma   90.00
#
_symmetry.space_group_name_H-M   'P 1'
#
loop_
_entity.id
_entity.type
_entity.pdbx_description
1 polymer ?
#
loop_
_entity_poly.entity_id
_entity_poly.type
_entity_poly.pdbx_seq_one_letter_code
_entity_poly.pdbx_strand_id
1 'polypeptide(L)' 'MKIKVLIADDHQLFREGIANLLFSAENIEVIAQAQDGADAIEKAKHFKPDVILLDIAMPVMNGIEATKKLK' A
#
# COMPACT_ATOMS: atom_id res chain seq x y z
N MET A 1 18.09 -0.03 -8.86
CA MET A 1 16.80 0.64 -8.57
C MET A 1 16.03 -0.25 -7.62
N LYS A 2 15.39 0.32 -6.60
CA LYS A 2 14.50 -0.43 -5.70
C LYS A 2 13.08 -0.39 -6.24
N ILE A 3 12.32 -1.46 -6.02
CA ILE A 3 10.88 -1.53 -6.28
C ILE A 3 10.19 -0.75 -5.16
N LYS A 4 9.50 0.32 -5.52
CA LYS A 4 8.77 1.16 -4.57
C LYS A 4 7.38 0.59 -4.30
N VAL A 5 7.10 0.33 -3.03
CA VAL A 5 5.87 -0.34 -2.59
C VAL A 5 5.03 0.60 -1.74
N LEU A 6 3.73 0.63 -1.99
CA LEU A 6 2.70 1.17 -1.10
C LEU A 6 1.93 0.00 -0.48
N ILE A 7 1.72 0.02 0.84
CA ILE A 7 0.92 -0.99 1.55
C ILE A 7 -0.37 -0.35 2.03
N ALA A 8 -1.53 -0.94 1.74
CA ALA A 8 -2.84 -0.50 2.20
C ALA A 8 -3.55 -1.63 2.95
N ASP A 9 -3.87 -1.39 4.20
CA ASP A 9 -4.58 -2.32 5.11
C ASP A 9 -5.17 -1.47 6.25
N ASP A 10 -6.27 -1.84 6.88
CA ASP A 10 -6.86 -1.08 7.99
C ASP A 10 -6.20 -1.38 9.35
N HIS A 11 -5.43 -2.47 9.45
CA HIS A 11 -4.71 -2.88 10.65
C HIS A 11 -3.27 -2.36 10.67
N GLN A 12 -3.00 -1.37 11.52
CA GLN A 12 -1.66 -0.76 11.64
C GLN A 12 -0.54 -1.76 11.91
N LEU A 13 -0.73 -2.68 12.87
CA LEU A 13 0.26 -3.72 13.21
C LEU A 13 0.63 -4.59 12.01
N PHE A 14 -0.33 -4.88 11.13
CA PHE A 14 -0.09 -5.69 9.94
C PHE A 14 0.75 -4.93 8.91
N ARG A 15 0.42 -3.65 8.66
CA ARG A 15 1.22 -2.79 7.76
C ARG A 15 2.66 -2.65 8.23
N GLU A 16 2.86 -2.39 9.53
CA GLU A 16 4.19 -2.31 10.13
C GLU A 16 4.94 -3.64 10.05
N GLY A 17 4.26 -4.76 10.32
CA GLY A 17 4.80 -6.10 10.17
C GLY A 17 5.32 -6.37 8.75
N ILE A 18 4.52 -6.08 7.73
CA ILE A 18 4.93 -6.24 6.33
C ILE A 18 6.07 -5.28 5.97
N ALA A 19 5.99 -4.01 6.39
CA ALA A 19 7.05 -3.05 6.12
C ALA A 19 8.40 -3.52 6.70
N ASN A 20 8.39 -4.07 7.91
CA ASN A 20 9.57 -4.63 8.56
C ASN A 20 10.09 -5.90 7.85
N LEU A 21 9.20 -6.77 7.37
CA LEU A 21 9.60 -7.93 6.57
C LEU A 21 10.27 -7.50 5.27
N LEU A 22 9.71 -6.51 4.58
CA LEU A 22 10.23 -5.98 3.33
C LEU A 22 11.50 -5.14 3.50
N PHE A 23 11.73 -4.56 4.68
CA PHE A 23 12.95 -3.81 4.99
C PHE A 23 14.22 -4.65 4.83
N SER A 24 14.13 -5.96 5.06
CA SER A 24 15.26 -6.89 4.89
C SER A 24 15.64 -7.14 3.42
N ALA A 25 14.76 -6.81 2.47
CA ALA A 25 15.00 -7.00 1.05
C ALA A 25 15.67 -5.76 0.43
N GLU A 26 16.94 -5.88 0.02
CA GLU A 26 17.73 -4.76 -0.51
C GLU A 26 17.14 -4.11 -1.78
N ASN A 27 16.31 -4.85 -2.52
CA ASN A 27 15.69 -4.42 -3.76
C ASN A 27 14.27 -3.84 -3.59
N ILE A 28 13.74 -3.73 -2.37
CA ILE A 28 12.40 -3.22 -2.09
C ILE A 28 12.48 -2.01 -1.17
N GLU A 29 11.59 -1.04 -1.40
CA GLU A 29 11.44 0.14 -0.56
C GLU A 29 9.96 0.42 -0.33
N VAL A 30 9.50 0.38 0.92
CA VAL A 30 8.13 0.79 1.27
C VAL A 30 8.10 2.31 1.36
N ILE A 31 7.53 2.97 0.36
CA ILE A 31 7.56 4.44 0.24
C ILE A 31 6.34 5.11 0.89
N ALA A 32 5.27 4.34 1.16
CA ALA A 32 4.05 4.84 1.77
C ALA A 32 3.23 3.69 2.38
N GLN A 33 2.36 4.05 3.32
CA GLN A 33 1.36 3.15 3.90
C GLN A 33 0.00 3.84 3.94
N ALA A 34 -1.09 3.13 3.69
CA ALA A 34 -2.45 3.64 3.69
C ALA A 34 -3.36 2.83 4.61
N GLN A 35 -4.39 3.48 5.18
CA GLN A 35 -5.32 2.85 6.12
C GLN A 35 -6.63 2.37 5.49
N ASP A 36 -6.91 2.79 4.26
CA ASP A 36 -8.09 2.40 3.49
C ASP A 36 -7.86 2.61 1.98
N GLY A 37 -8.84 2.23 1.15
CA GLY A 37 -8.74 2.36 -0.30
C GLY A 37 -8.72 3.80 -0.81
N ALA A 38 -9.33 4.76 -0.10
CA ALA A 38 -9.33 6.16 -0.51
C ALA A 38 -7.95 6.79 -0.26
N ASP A 39 -7.39 6.56 0.93
CA ASP A 39 -6.02 6.96 1.30
C ASP A 39 -4.98 6.29 0.38
N ALA A 40 -5.19 5.03 0.01
CA ALA A 40 -4.33 4.33 -0.94
C ALA A 40 -4.32 5.00 -2.32
N ILE A 41 -5.46 5.48 -2.82
CA ILE A 41 -5.53 6.20 -4.10
C ILE A 41 -4.79 7.54 -4.03
N GLU A 42 -4.99 8.30 -2.95
CA GLU A 42 -4.33 9.59 -2.76
C GLU A 42 -2.81 9.42 -2.73
N LYS A 43 -2.33 8.48 -1.90
CA LYS A 43 -0.91 8.17 -1.76
C LYS A 43 -0.32 7.60 -3.04
N ALA A 44 -1.02 6.72 -3.76
CA ALA A 44 -0.54 6.21 -5.03
C ALA A 44 -0.32 7.35 -6.07
N LYS A 45 -1.22 8.34 -6.09
CA LYS A 45 -1.08 9.51 -6.99
C LYS A 45 0.11 10.38 -6.61
N HIS A 46 0.36 10.58 -5.32
CA HIS A 46 1.43 11.42 -4.79
C HIS A 46 2.81 10.74 -4.90
N PHE A 47 2.91 9.50 -4.42
CA PHE A 47 4.18 8.79 -4.26
C PHE A 47 4.60 7.96 -5.48
N LYS A 48 3.68 7.68 -6.41
CA LYS A 48 3.94 6.92 -7.65
C LYS A 48 4.68 5.58 -7.36
N PRO A 49 4.08 4.67 -6.58
CA PRO A 49 4.66 3.35 -6.31
C PRO A 49 4.70 2.51 -7.59
N ASP A 50 5.61 1.54 -7.64
CA ASP A 50 5.70 0.55 -8.71
C ASP A 50 4.70 -0.60 -8.47
N VAL A 51 4.48 -0.93 -7.20
CA VAL A 51 3.54 -1.98 -6.76
C VAL A 51 2.75 -1.49 -5.55
N ILE A 52 1.46 -1.84 -5.49
CA ILE A 52 0.60 -1.58 -4.33
C ILE A 52 0.15 -2.92 -3.77
N LEU A 53 0.44 -3.18 -2.50
CA LEU A 53 -0.14 -4.27 -1.73
C LEU A 53 -1.43 -3.75 -1.09
N LEU A 54 -2.57 -4.34 -1.42
CA LEU A 54 -3.90 -3.86 -1.05
C LEU A 54 -4.66 -4.98 -0.34
N ASP A 55 -5.08 -4.74 0.89
CA ASP A 55 -6.11 -5.55 1.53
C ASP A 55 -7.45 -5.36 0.81
N ILE A 56 -8.25 -6.43 0.79
CA ILE A 56 -9.57 -6.41 0.17
C ILE A 56 -10.58 -5.75 1.10
N ALA A 57 -10.53 -6.01 2.40
CA ALA A 57 -11.59 -5.69 3.35
C ALA A 57 -11.22 -4.49 4.24
N MET A 58 -11.27 -3.28 3.67
CA MET A 58 -10.98 -2.03 4.37
C MET A 58 -12.25 -1.16 4.53
N PRO A 59 -12.32 -0.31 5.57
CA PRO A 59 -13.40 0.67 5.73
C PRO A 59 -13.32 1.75 4.64
N VAL A 60 -14.38 2.56 4.48
CA VAL A 60 -14.48 3.69 3.52
C VAL A 60 -14.47 3.26 2.04
N MET A 61 -13.44 2.57 1.59
CA MET A 61 -13.31 2.00 0.26
C MET A 61 -12.49 0.73 0.33
N ASN A 62 -13.05 -0.35 -0.22
CA ASN A 62 -12.41 -1.65 -0.19
C ASN A 62 -11.32 -1.77 -1.27
N GLY A 63 -10.47 -2.80 -1.19
CA GLY A 63 -9.35 -2.95 -2.11
C GLY A 63 -9.77 -3.14 -3.57
N ILE A 64 -10.89 -3.83 -3.81
CA ILE A 64 -11.41 -4.09 -5.15
C ILE A 64 -11.85 -2.79 -5.83
N GLU A 65 -12.55 -1.92 -5.09
CA GLU A 65 -12.96 -0.59 -5.55
C GLU A 65 -11.75 0.31 -5.80
N ALA A 66 -10.75 0.28 -4.90
CA ALA A 66 -9.52 1.04 -5.07
C ALA A 66 -8.75 0.62 -6.32
N THR A 67 -8.57 -0.69 -6.55
CA THR A 67 -7.92 -1.23 -7.76
C THR A 67 -8.63 -0.78 -9.03
N LYS A 68 -9.98 -0.76 -9.05
CA LYS A 68 -10.75 -0.27 -10.21
C LYS A 68 -10.49 1.20 -10.51
N LYS A 69 -10.28 2.04 -9.49
CA LYS A 69 -10.03 3.48 -9.64
C LYS A 69 -8.57 3.84 -9.94
N LEU A 70 -7.63 2.92 -9.69
CA LEU A 70 -6.19 3.09 -9.94
C LEU A 70 -5.78 2.73 -11.38
N LYS A 71 -6.69 2.13 -12.16
CA LYS A 71 -6.48 1.81 -13.57
C LYS A 71 -6.38 3.06 -14.45
#